data_AF-A0A7K7U2F9-F1
#
_entry.id   AF-A0A7K7U2F9-F1
#
_cell.length_a   1.000
_cell.length_b   1.000
_cell.length_c   1.000
_cell.angle_alpha   90.00
_cell.angle_beta   90.00
_cell.angle_gamma   90.00
#
_symmetry.space_group_name_H-M   'P 1'
#
loop_
_entity.id
_entity.type
_entity.pdbx_description
1 polymer ?
#
loop_
_entity_poly.entity_id
_entity_poly.type
_entity_poly.pdbx_seq_one_letter_code
_entity_poly.pdbx_strand_id
1 'polypeptide(L)'
;LDVSMDAWSFYCTCLLSLWLHRFYIYSVVAFGISIWIVIQFFNTKTKKNVTASEGTEDKLVNGYATLQAKEVYVAGVKIFYGSQTGTAKKFATGLAEAVISLNLPVEVISMEDYDPDDCLAEETTSRNICVFLVATYTDGQPTESAAWFCKWLGEAANDFRFGKTYLKGLRYAVFGLGNSVYVDHYNTVGRNIDRWLWMLSASRIMTRAEGDCNVAQSKHGSIEADFEAWKAKFLSRLQALCRGEKKPCSGKCKKGKCKSSRKQSKDNSDHERGASEYENTEAEELFETSSEEEADAEEAGGTNGVVDVEDLGNIMSYMKKAKSGIAVQRKTNDYFVYVLSHQDGGGILSSLVTDALIYFLFSGYKLIGSHSGVKLCRWTKSMLRGRGGCYKHTFYGIESHRCMEATPSLACANKCVFCWRHHTNPVGTEWRWKMDQPEVILQEAIENHRNMIKQFKG
;
A
#
# COMPACT_ATOMS: atom_id res chain seq x y z
N LEU A 1 -56.51 2.13 -59.80
CA LEU A 1 -55.12 2.53 -60.13
C LEU A 1 -54.25 2.08 -58.97
N ASP A 2 -53.84 0.83 -59.03
CA ASP A 2 -53.03 0.12 -58.04
C ASP A 2 -51.55 0.45 -58.27
N VAL A 3 -50.99 1.38 -57.51
CA VAL A 3 -49.56 1.74 -57.58
C VAL A 3 -48.85 1.54 -56.22
N SER A 4 -49.59 1.07 -55.20
CA SER A 4 -49.09 0.96 -53.82
C SER A 4 -48.43 -0.39 -53.49
N MET A 5 -48.86 -1.48 -54.13
CA MET A 5 -48.41 -2.84 -53.74
C MET A 5 -47.04 -3.27 -54.31
N ASP A 6 -46.58 -2.69 -55.42
CA ASP A 6 -45.32 -3.11 -56.07
C ASP A 6 -44.06 -2.58 -55.35
N ALA A 7 -44.15 -1.43 -54.67
CA ALA A 7 -43.02 -0.87 -53.95
C ALA A 7 -42.60 -1.75 -52.75
N TRP A 8 -43.58 -2.32 -52.03
CA TRP A 8 -43.31 -3.10 -50.82
C TRP A 8 -42.62 -4.45 -51.13
N SER A 9 -42.93 -5.05 -52.29
CA SER A 9 -42.30 -6.28 -52.78
C SER A 9 -40.80 -6.09 -53.07
N PHE A 10 -40.43 -4.94 -53.67
CA PHE A 10 -39.03 -4.63 -53.99
C PHE A 10 -38.19 -4.35 -52.73
N TYR A 11 -38.76 -3.67 -51.73
CA TYR A 11 -38.08 -3.44 -50.45
C TYR A 11 -37.88 -4.74 -49.66
N CYS A 12 -38.88 -5.63 -49.61
CA CYS A 12 -38.77 -6.92 -48.92
C CYS A 12 -37.74 -7.85 -49.58
N THR A 13 -37.66 -7.87 -50.91
CA THR A 13 -36.67 -8.69 -51.64
C THR A 13 -35.25 -8.18 -51.46
N CYS A 14 -35.04 -6.85 -51.46
CA CYS A 14 -33.76 -6.24 -51.10
C CYS A 14 -33.34 -6.54 -49.65
N LEU A 15 -34.26 -6.46 -48.69
CA LEU A 15 -33.98 -6.74 -47.28
C LEU A 15 -33.64 -8.22 -47.03
N LEU A 16 -34.31 -9.15 -47.72
CA LEU A 16 -33.99 -10.58 -47.66
C LEU A 16 -32.63 -10.90 -48.30
N SER A 17 -32.29 -10.24 -49.42
CA SER A 17 -30.98 -10.34 -50.06
C SER A 17 -29.85 -9.84 -49.15
N LEU A 18 -30.05 -8.68 -48.50
CA LEU A 18 -29.12 -8.15 -47.50
C LEU A 18 -28.96 -9.08 -46.29
N TRP A 19 -30.02 -9.77 -45.87
CA TRP A 19 -29.97 -10.70 -44.75
C TRP A 19 -29.27 -12.02 -45.10
N LEU A 20 -29.46 -12.53 -46.33
CA LEU A 20 -28.76 -13.71 -46.83
C LEU A 20 -27.26 -13.47 -47.03
N HIS A 21 -26.87 -12.29 -47.51
CA HIS A 21 -25.47 -11.91 -47.72
C HIS A 21 -24.82 -11.19 -46.53
N ARG A 22 -25.48 -11.11 -45.38
CA ARG A 22 -24.97 -10.40 -44.19
C ARG A 22 -23.57 -10.84 -43.77
N PHE A 23 -23.26 -12.13 -43.89
CA PHE A 23 -21.95 -12.66 -43.53
C PHE A 23 -20.84 -12.08 -44.42
N TYR A 24 -21.11 -11.97 -45.72
CA TYR A 24 -20.17 -11.37 -46.68
C TYR A 24 -20.03 -9.87 -46.45
N ILE A 25 -21.13 -9.16 -46.18
CA ILE A 25 -21.11 -7.73 -45.85
C ILE A 25 -20.27 -7.48 -44.59
N TYR A 26 -20.48 -8.26 -43.52
CA TYR A 26 -19.69 -8.15 -42.30
C TYR A 26 -18.21 -8.51 -42.52
N SER A 27 -17.92 -9.51 -43.37
CA SER A 27 -16.54 -9.88 -43.68
C SER A 27 -15.78 -8.76 -44.41
N VAL A 28 -16.43 -8.08 -45.36
CA VAL A 28 -15.84 -6.95 -46.10
C VAL A 28 -15.63 -5.74 -45.19
N VAL A 29 -16.61 -5.44 -44.33
CA VAL A 29 -16.49 -4.34 -43.35
C VAL A 29 -15.38 -4.63 -42.34
N ALA A 30 -15.29 -5.86 -41.82
CA ALA A 30 -14.23 -6.26 -40.89
C ALA A 30 -12.83 -6.19 -41.54
N PHE A 31 -12.72 -6.58 -42.81
CA PHE A 31 -11.45 -6.47 -43.55
C PHE A 31 -11.06 -5.01 -43.80
N GLY A 32 -12.03 -4.16 -44.13
CA GLY A 32 -11.82 -2.71 -44.28
C GLY A 32 -11.35 -2.04 -42.98
N ILE A 33 -11.98 -2.37 -41.84
CA ILE A 33 -11.57 -1.86 -40.52
C ILE A 33 -10.17 -2.37 -40.16
N SER A 34 -9.87 -3.64 -40.44
CA SER A 34 -8.54 -4.23 -40.18
C SER A 34 -7.44 -3.53 -40.98
N ILE A 35 -7.68 -3.27 -42.27
CA ILE A 35 -6.74 -2.51 -43.11
C ILE A 35 -6.58 -1.08 -42.59
N TRP A 36 -7.67 -0.43 -42.17
CA TRP A 36 -7.62 0.93 -41.63
C TRP A 36 -6.80 1.02 -40.33
N ILE A 37 -6.96 0.05 -39.43
CA ILE A 37 -6.15 -0.07 -38.21
C ILE A 37 -4.67 -0.27 -38.55
N VAL A 38 -4.37 -1.12 -39.53
CA VAL A 38 -2.98 -1.36 -39.98
C VAL A 38 -2.38 -0.08 -40.56
N ILE A 39 -3.10 0.66 -41.41
CA ILE A 39 -2.66 1.94 -41.98
C ILE A 39 -2.41 2.99 -40.87
N GLN A 40 -3.28 3.07 -39.86
CA GLN A 40 -3.07 3.95 -38.70
C GLN A 40 -1.84 3.55 -37.89
N PHE A 41 -1.59 2.25 -37.73
CA PHE A 41 -0.41 1.74 -37.01
C PHE A 41 0.90 2.02 -37.77
N PHE A 42 0.88 1.97 -39.10
CA PHE A 42 2.03 2.36 -39.92
C PHE A 42 2.23 3.88 -39.95
N ASN A 43 1.17 4.68 -40.10
CA ASN A 43 1.24 6.14 -40.11
C ASN A 43 1.68 6.74 -38.76
N THR A 44 1.33 6.09 -37.64
CA THR A 44 1.81 6.49 -36.31
C THR A 44 3.28 6.15 -36.09
N LYS A 45 3.79 5.07 -36.70
CA LYS A 45 5.23 4.75 -36.69
C LYS A 45 6.06 5.70 -37.56
N THR A 46 5.54 6.17 -38.70
CA THR A 46 6.21 7.21 -39.50
C THR A 46 6.12 8.59 -38.85
N LYS A 47 5.00 8.96 -38.21
CA LYS A 47 4.90 10.24 -37.48
C LYS A 47 5.75 10.30 -36.19
N LYS A 48 6.06 9.17 -35.55
CA LYS A 48 7.03 9.14 -34.43
C LYS A 48 8.50 9.22 -34.87
N ASN A 49 8.79 9.08 -36.17
CA ASN A 49 10.15 9.07 -36.71
C ASN A 49 10.51 10.31 -37.56
N VAL A 50 9.65 11.34 -37.66
CA VAL A 50 9.86 12.51 -38.55
C VAL A 50 9.93 13.87 -37.82
N THR A 51 9.98 13.90 -36.49
CA THR A 51 10.34 15.12 -35.73
C THR A 51 11.68 14.99 -35.01
N ALA A 52 12.74 14.68 -35.77
CA ALA A 52 14.11 15.03 -35.42
C ALA A 52 15.00 14.97 -36.66
N SER A 53 15.71 16.08 -36.90
CA SER A 53 16.85 16.27 -37.82
C SER A 53 16.54 16.69 -39.27
N GLU A 54 16.68 17.99 -39.52
CA GLU A 54 17.27 18.50 -40.75
C GLU A 54 18.80 18.54 -40.60
N GLY A 55 19.50 17.94 -41.57
CA GLY A 55 20.79 18.36 -42.15
C GLY A 55 22.07 18.29 -41.30
N THR A 56 22.97 17.36 -41.62
CA THR A 56 24.16 17.59 -42.48
C THR A 56 24.90 16.26 -42.74
N GLU A 57 25.44 16.13 -43.96
CA GLU A 57 25.87 14.93 -44.70
C GLU A 57 27.01 14.06 -44.13
N ASP A 58 26.83 12.76 -44.36
CA ASP A 58 27.74 11.67 -44.77
C ASP A 58 29.24 11.68 -44.43
N LYS A 59 29.64 10.60 -43.75
CA LYS A 59 30.71 9.71 -44.23
C LYS A 59 30.43 8.25 -43.81
N LEU A 60 30.16 7.43 -44.83
CA LEU A 60 30.03 5.97 -44.75
C LEU A 60 31.31 5.30 -44.22
N VAL A 61 31.21 4.55 -43.12
CA VAL A 61 32.02 3.34 -42.90
C VAL A 61 31.13 2.25 -42.31
N ASN A 62 31.12 1.13 -43.03
CA ASN A 62 30.36 -0.08 -42.78
C ASN A 62 30.85 -0.80 -41.51
N GLY A 63 29.92 -1.11 -40.59
CA GLY A 63 30.20 -1.92 -39.41
C GLY A 63 29.00 -1.96 -38.48
N TYR A 64 28.40 -3.14 -38.32
CA TYR A 64 27.29 -3.41 -37.41
C TYR A 64 27.61 -2.94 -35.98
N ALA A 65 27.16 -1.74 -35.61
CA ALA A 65 27.14 -1.30 -34.23
C ALA A 65 25.87 -1.83 -33.58
N THR A 66 26.01 -2.85 -32.74
CA THR A 66 25.00 -3.21 -31.74
C THR A 66 24.71 -1.95 -30.93
N LEU A 67 23.48 -1.41 -31.03
CA LEU A 67 22.98 -0.38 -30.12
C LEU A 67 23.02 -0.95 -28.69
N GLN A 68 24.12 -0.67 -27.99
CA GLN A 68 24.24 -0.89 -26.55
C GLN A 68 23.10 -0.09 -25.91
N ALA A 69 22.08 -0.79 -25.40
CA ALA A 69 21.00 -0.16 -24.65
C ALA A 69 21.64 0.60 -23.48
N LYS A 70 21.58 1.93 -23.52
CA LYS A 70 22.14 2.79 -22.48
C LYS A 70 21.55 2.36 -21.14
N GLU A 71 22.39 1.91 -20.21
CA GLU A 71 21.93 1.39 -18.92
C GLU A 71 21.25 2.52 -18.14
N VAL A 72 19.92 2.46 -18.01
CA VAL A 72 19.13 3.50 -17.33
C VAL A 72 19.21 3.28 -15.82
N TYR A 73 20.01 4.09 -15.12
CA TYR A 73 20.17 4.03 -13.66
C TYR A 73 19.05 4.75 -12.89
N VAL A 74 18.41 5.74 -13.51
CA VAL A 74 17.28 6.50 -12.97
C VAL A 74 16.27 6.68 -14.09
N ALA A 75 15.06 6.15 -13.92
CA ALA A 75 14.00 6.23 -14.92
C ALA A 75 13.24 7.55 -14.84
N GLY A 76 13.00 8.05 -13.63
CA GLY A 76 12.26 9.30 -13.38
C GLY A 76 12.24 9.68 -11.90
N VAL A 77 11.57 10.79 -11.60
CA VAL A 77 11.39 11.31 -10.23
C VAL A 77 9.89 11.50 -9.95
N LYS A 78 9.40 10.97 -8.83
CA LYS A 78 8.04 11.23 -8.34
C LYS A 78 8.11 12.08 -7.09
N ILE A 79 7.43 13.21 -7.08
CA ILE A 79 7.46 14.19 -5.98
C ILE A 79 6.09 14.19 -5.32
N PHE A 80 6.03 13.65 -4.12
CA PHE A 80 4.84 13.63 -3.27
C PHE A 80 4.87 14.84 -2.34
N TYR A 81 3.74 15.55 -2.24
CA TYR A 81 3.62 16.66 -1.31
C TYR A 81 2.43 16.51 -0.35
N GLY A 82 2.65 16.90 0.91
CA GLY A 82 1.65 17.07 1.95
C GLY A 82 1.65 18.51 2.42
N SER A 83 0.59 19.26 2.11
CA SER A 83 0.51 20.70 2.36
C SER A 83 -0.87 21.13 2.85
N GLN A 84 -0.90 22.07 3.82
CA GLN A 84 -2.13 22.75 4.24
C GLN A 84 -2.27 24.12 3.54
N THR A 85 -1.22 24.95 3.58
CA THR A 85 -1.22 26.34 3.08
C THR A 85 -0.55 26.50 1.70
N GLY A 86 -0.20 25.38 1.04
CA GLY A 86 0.42 25.36 -0.28
C GLY A 86 1.95 25.52 -0.34
N THR A 87 2.66 25.75 0.77
CA THR A 87 4.14 25.90 0.75
C THR A 87 4.85 24.64 0.23
N ALA A 88 4.47 23.45 0.73
CA ALA A 88 5.08 22.20 0.25
C ALA A 88 4.74 21.93 -1.22
N LYS A 89 3.54 22.34 -1.67
CA LYS A 89 3.14 22.27 -3.09
C LYS A 89 4.02 23.17 -3.97
N LYS A 90 4.29 24.42 -3.55
CA LYS A 90 5.20 25.34 -4.25
C LYS A 90 6.62 24.78 -4.36
N PHE A 91 7.12 24.17 -3.29
CA PHE A 91 8.43 23.50 -3.30
C PHE A 91 8.43 22.28 -4.22
N ALA A 92 7.34 21.51 -4.28
CA ALA A 92 7.20 20.39 -5.19
C ALA A 92 7.26 20.83 -6.66
N THR A 93 6.53 21.89 -7.02
CA THR A 93 6.56 22.43 -8.38
C THR A 93 7.92 23.02 -8.74
N GLY A 94 8.55 23.77 -7.84
CA GLY A 94 9.89 24.33 -8.07
C GLY A 94 11.00 23.27 -8.14
N LEU A 95 10.84 22.14 -7.46
CA LEU A 95 11.73 20.99 -7.63
C LEU A 95 11.49 20.29 -8.96
N ALA A 96 10.23 20.14 -9.37
CA ALA A 96 9.86 19.51 -10.63
C ALA A 96 10.47 20.25 -11.83
N GLU A 97 10.36 21.58 -11.87
CA GLU A 97 10.97 22.42 -12.89
C GLU A 97 12.49 22.20 -12.98
N ALA A 98 13.17 22.13 -11.83
CA ALA A 98 14.60 21.88 -11.78
C ALA A 98 14.97 20.46 -12.26
N VAL A 99 14.15 19.45 -11.97
CA VAL A 99 14.37 18.08 -12.47
C VAL A 99 14.10 17.97 -13.98
N ILE A 100 13.10 18.68 -14.49
CA ILE A 100 12.82 18.75 -15.95
C ILE A 100 14.02 19.33 -16.69
N SER A 101 14.69 20.33 -16.12
CA SER A 101 15.92 20.91 -16.69
C SER A 101 17.09 19.91 -16.80
N LEU A 102 17.02 18.78 -16.08
CA LEU A 102 17.96 17.67 -16.17
C LEU A 102 17.54 16.58 -17.18
N ASN A 103 16.50 16.83 -17.98
CA ASN A 103 15.94 15.90 -18.97
C ASN A 103 15.43 14.58 -18.37
N LEU A 104 14.93 14.61 -17.13
CA LEU A 104 14.29 13.46 -16.48
C LEU A 104 12.77 13.63 -16.44
N PRO A 105 11.99 12.56 -16.64
CA PRO A 105 10.55 12.63 -16.44
C PRO A 105 10.27 12.83 -14.95
N VAL A 106 9.34 13.76 -14.67
CA VAL A 106 8.92 14.08 -13.30
C VAL A 106 7.40 14.05 -13.21
N GLU A 107 6.90 13.58 -12.09
CA GLU A 107 5.48 13.57 -11.74
C GLU A 107 5.31 14.21 -10.36
N VAL A 108 4.39 15.15 -10.23
CA VAL A 108 4.07 15.82 -8.96
C VAL A 108 2.70 15.32 -8.50
N ILE A 109 2.66 14.70 -7.33
CA ILE A 109 1.50 13.94 -6.84
C ILE A 109 1.10 14.49 -5.46
N SER A 110 -0.18 14.80 -5.29
CA SER A 110 -0.76 15.07 -3.97
C SER A 110 -0.85 13.76 -3.18
N MET A 111 -0.43 13.77 -1.91
CA MET A 111 -0.58 12.56 -1.07
C MET A 111 -2.04 12.16 -0.83
N GLU A 112 -2.99 13.05 -1.08
CA GLU A 112 -4.42 12.83 -0.91
C GLU A 112 -5.00 11.95 -2.02
N ASP A 113 -4.55 12.18 -3.25
CA ASP A 113 -5.03 11.50 -4.46
C ASP A 113 -4.28 10.19 -4.72
N TYR A 114 -3.30 9.86 -3.87
CA TYR A 114 -2.42 8.71 -4.05
C TYR A 114 -2.86 7.54 -3.18
N ASP A 115 -3.10 6.38 -3.80
CA ASP A 115 -3.35 5.14 -3.07
C ASP A 115 -2.03 4.36 -2.87
N PRO A 116 -1.47 4.36 -1.65
CA PRO A 116 -0.17 3.74 -1.41
C PRO A 116 -0.20 2.21 -1.42
N ASP A 117 -1.35 1.55 -1.23
CA ASP A 117 -1.46 0.08 -1.15
C ASP A 117 -1.13 -0.58 -2.50
N ASP A 118 -1.58 0.04 -3.60
CA ASP A 118 -1.37 -0.47 -4.96
C ASP A 118 -0.13 0.15 -5.62
N CYS A 119 0.10 1.46 -5.43
CA CYS A 119 1.05 2.20 -6.27
C CYS A 119 2.49 2.20 -5.74
N LEU A 120 2.70 2.17 -4.42
CA LEU A 120 4.04 2.36 -3.84
C LEU A 120 4.93 1.11 -4.00
N ALA A 121 4.32 -0.07 -4.05
CA ALA A 121 5.03 -1.32 -4.30
C ALA A 121 5.60 -1.40 -5.73
N GLU A 122 4.89 -0.86 -6.73
CA GLU A 122 5.37 -0.83 -8.12
C GLU A 122 6.64 0.03 -8.27
N GLU A 123 6.79 1.06 -7.44
CA GLU A 123 7.96 1.94 -7.45
C GLU A 123 9.26 1.27 -6.99
N THR A 124 9.18 0.08 -6.39
CA THR A 124 10.36 -0.72 -6.04
C THR A 124 11.10 -1.24 -7.28
N THR A 125 10.37 -1.38 -8.41
CA THR A 125 10.89 -1.94 -9.67
C THR A 125 11.12 -0.88 -10.74
N SER A 126 10.39 0.24 -10.66
CA SER A 126 10.37 1.31 -11.68
C SER A 126 11.70 2.06 -11.86
N ARG A 127 12.72 1.85 -11.02
CA ARG A 127 13.95 2.66 -10.94
C ARG A 127 13.66 4.16 -10.82
N ASN A 128 12.49 4.54 -10.31
CA ASN A 128 12.20 5.92 -9.99
C ASN A 128 12.87 6.32 -8.66
N ILE A 129 12.88 7.63 -8.42
CA ILE A 129 13.26 8.21 -7.14
C ILE A 129 12.04 8.94 -6.59
N CYS A 130 11.60 8.55 -5.39
CA CYS A 130 10.47 9.16 -4.70
C CYS A 130 10.95 10.25 -3.75
N VAL A 131 10.40 11.45 -3.89
CA VAL A 131 10.71 12.59 -3.04
C VAL A 131 9.47 12.93 -2.23
N PHE A 132 9.62 13.05 -0.91
CA PHE A 132 8.51 13.38 -0.01
C PHE A 132 8.75 14.77 0.59
N LEU A 133 7.87 15.72 0.25
CA LEU A 133 7.86 17.09 0.79
C LEU A 133 6.64 17.24 1.70
N VAL A 134 6.85 17.21 3.02
CA VAL A 134 5.73 17.09 3.98
C VAL A 134 5.79 18.15 5.05
N ALA A 135 4.68 18.86 5.24
CA ALA A 135 4.53 19.76 6.36
C ALA A 135 4.03 19.03 7.61
N THR A 136 4.58 19.41 8.76
CA THR A 136 4.04 19.05 10.07
C THR A 136 3.07 20.13 10.52
N TYR A 137 1.90 19.74 10.99
CA TYR A 137 0.85 20.64 11.45
C TYR A 137 0.66 20.53 12.96
N THR A 138 -0.52 20.91 13.47
CA THR A 138 -0.87 20.94 14.89
C THR A 138 -0.52 19.64 15.61
N ASP A 139 0.07 19.74 16.81
CA ASP A 139 0.40 18.61 17.69
C ASP A 139 1.19 17.48 17.00
N GLY A 140 2.07 17.84 16.06
CA GLY A 140 2.92 16.88 15.36
C GLY A 140 2.19 16.01 14.33
N GLN A 141 0.93 16.33 14.01
CA GLN A 141 0.12 15.61 13.06
C GLN A 141 0.47 15.98 11.61
N PRO A 142 0.24 15.07 10.65
CA PRO A 142 0.34 15.38 9.22
C PRO A 142 -0.70 16.42 8.79
N THR A 143 -0.46 17.08 7.66
CA THR A 143 -1.49 17.87 6.98
C THR A 143 -2.65 16.97 6.54
N GLU A 144 -3.84 17.54 6.35
CA GLU A 144 -5.04 16.78 5.94
C GLU A 144 -4.78 15.96 4.66
N SER A 145 -4.15 16.60 3.67
CA SER A 145 -3.73 15.96 2.41
C SER A 145 -2.74 14.81 2.57
N ALA A 146 -2.04 14.68 3.69
CA ALA A 146 -1.06 13.62 3.95
C ALA A 146 -1.50 12.65 5.05
N ALA A 147 -2.67 12.87 5.66
CA ALA A 147 -3.11 12.12 6.84
C ALA A 147 -3.29 10.63 6.52
N TRP A 148 -3.96 10.31 5.42
CA TRP A 148 -4.14 8.93 4.97
C TRP A 148 -2.80 8.24 4.68
N PHE A 149 -1.94 8.89 3.89
CA PHE A 149 -0.63 8.35 3.54
C PHE A 149 0.23 8.06 4.78
N CYS A 150 0.29 9.00 5.73
CA CYS A 150 1.07 8.83 6.96
C CYS A 150 0.51 7.71 7.84
N LYS A 151 -0.82 7.63 7.97
CA LYS A 151 -1.49 6.56 8.72
C LYS A 151 -1.17 5.19 8.11
N TRP A 152 -1.38 5.03 6.81
CA TRP A 152 -1.10 3.78 6.10
C TRP A 152 0.37 3.38 6.24
N LEU A 153 1.30 4.32 6.05
CA LEU A 153 2.74 4.01 6.10
C LEU A 153 3.19 3.63 7.52
N GLY A 154 2.61 4.27 8.54
CA GLY A 154 2.84 3.92 9.94
C GLY A 154 2.27 2.55 10.29
N GLU A 155 1.07 2.22 9.82
CA GLU A 155 0.47 0.89 9.99
C GLU A 155 1.31 -0.17 9.25
N ALA A 156 1.65 0.04 7.98
CA ALA A 156 2.45 -0.87 7.19
C ALA A 156 3.85 -1.13 7.79
N ALA A 157 4.51 -0.11 8.35
CA ALA A 157 5.81 -0.29 8.98
C ALA A 157 5.78 -1.11 10.28
N ASN A 158 4.64 -1.12 11.00
CA ASN A 158 4.48 -1.82 12.27
C ASN A 158 3.69 -3.14 12.16
N ASP A 159 3.01 -3.35 11.03
CA ASP A 159 2.21 -4.54 10.77
C ASP A 159 3.09 -5.70 10.30
N PHE A 160 3.05 -6.80 11.04
CA PHE A 160 3.81 -8.02 10.74
C PHE A 160 3.46 -8.64 9.37
N ARG A 161 2.29 -8.31 8.79
CA ARG A 161 1.87 -8.79 7.46
C ARG A 161 2.72 -8.18 6.35
N PHE A 162 3.15 -6.94 6.53
CA PHE A 162 4.09 -6.29 5.63
C PHE A 162 5.49 -6.79 6.01
N GLY A 163 6.11 -7.55 5.10
CA GLY A 163 7.48 -7.97 5.30
C GLY A 163 8.39 -6.75 5.47
N LYS A 164 9.39 -6.83 6.37
CA LYS A 164 10.38 -5.74 6.56
C LYS A 164 11.10 -5.32 5.27
N THR A 165 11.01 -6.14 4.22
CA THR A 165 11.57 -5.90 2.88
C THR A 165 10.55 -5.41 1.86
N TYR A 166 9.35 -5.00 2.26
CA TYR A 166 8.25 -4.65 1.35
C TYR A 166 8.64 -3.55 0.34
N LEU A 167 9.39 -2.53 0.77
CA LEU A 167 9.88 -1.45 -0.09
C LEU A 167 11.35 -1.63 -0.50
N LYS A 168 11.86 -2.87 -0.48
CA LYS A 168 13.24 -3.16 -0.89
C LYS A 168 13.44 -2.84 -2.38
N GLY A 169 14.19 -1.78 -2.64
CA GLY A 169 14.44 -1.28 -4.01
C GLY A 169 13.92 0.13 -4.23
N LEU A 170 12.94 0.57 -3.45
CA LEU A 170 12.46 1.93 -3.46
C LEU A 170 13.59 2.88 -3.06
N ARG A 171 13.84 3.92 -3.86
CA ARG A 171 14.85 4.95 -3.56
C ARG A 171 14.14 6.24 -3.20
N TYR A 172 14.47 6.83 -2.06
CA TYR A 172 13.75 7.99 -1.58
C TYR A 172 14.60 9.11 -0.96
N ALA A 173 14.02 10.31 -0.93
CA ALA A 173 14.49 11.47 -0.18
C ALA A 173 13.31 12.15 0.53
N VAL A 174 13.56 12.74 1.71
CA VAL A 174 12.52 13.43 2.50
C VAL A 174 13.01 14.82 2.87
N PHE A 175 12.15 15.81 2.66
CA PHE A 175 12.28 17.16 3.19
C PHE A 175 11.05 17.46 4.04
N GLY A 176 11.26 17.61 5.34
CA GLY A 176 10.21 18.03 6.27
C GLY A 176 10.11 19.55 6.31
N LEU A 177 8.89 20.08 6.30
CA LEU A 177 8.59 21.48 6.62
C LEU A 177 8.06 21.52 8.05
N GLY A 178 8.76 22.26 8.91
CA GLY A 178 8.38 22.41 10.32
C GLY A 178 8.74 23.80 10.84
N ASN A 179 8.47 24.02 12.13
CA ASN A 179 8.78 25.26 12.81
C ASN A 179 9.31 24.93 14.22
N SER A 180 10.56 25.29 14.50
CA SER A 180 11.25 24.95 15.76
C SER A 180 10.68 25.63 16.99
N VAL A 181 9.80 26.64 16.82
CA VAL A 181 8.99 27.18 17.92
C VAL A 181 8.15 26.09 18.58
N TYR A 182 7.72 25.08 17.82
CA TYR A 182 7.03 23.90 18.33
C TYR A 182 8.06 22.81 18.68
N VAL A 183 8.81 23.01 19.76
CA VAL A 183 9.96 22.17 20.15
C VAL A 183 9.59 20.68 20.22
N ASP A 184 8.46 20.36 20.85
CA ASP A 184 8.01 18.97 21.08
C ASP A 184 7.63 18.25 19.78
N HIS A 185 7.30 19.00 18.74
CA HIS A 185 6.75 18.48 17.50
C HIS A 185 7.47 18.99 16.23
N TYR A 186 8.72 19.43 16.38
CA TYR A 186 9.51 19.94 15.26
C TYR A 186 9.79 18.83 14.23
N ASN A 187 9.22 19.00 13.03
CA ASN A 187 9.38 18.10 11.89
C ASN A 187 9.02 16.62 12.17
N THR A 188 8.10 16.37 13.10
CA THR A 188 7.67 15.02 13.50
C THR A 188 7.23 14.16 12.32
N VAL A 189 6.43 14.71 11.40
CA VAL A 189 5.88 13.96 10.25
C VAL A 189 6.98 13.56 9.27
N GLY A 190 7.88 14.49 8.94
CA GLY A 190 9.04 14.22 8.08
C GLY A 190 9.99 13.18 8.68
N ARG A 191 10.20 13.22 10.00
CA ARG A 191 10.98 12.21 10.75
C ARG A 191 10.31 10.84 10.75
N ASN A 192 8.99 10.80 10.91
CA ASN A 192 8.22 9.56 10.92
C ASN A 192 8.20 8.88 9.56
N ILE A 193 7.91 9.59 8.47
CA ILE A 193 7.95 9.04 7.10
C ILE A 193 9.34 8.49 6.79
N ASP A 194 10.40 9.22 7.12
CA ASP A 194 11.77 8.77 6.91
C ASP A 194 12.11 7.51 7.72
N ARG A 195 11.58 7.39 8.94
CA ARG A 195 11.73 6.19 9.79
C ARG A 195 10.96 5.00 9.21
N TRP A 196 9.69 5.17 8.86
CA TRP A 196 8.83 4.10 8.37
C TRP A 196 9.28 3.56 7.01
N LEU A 197 9.67 4.43 6.08
CA LEU A 197 10.26 4.00 4.80
C LEU A 197 11.54 3.18 5.02
N TRP A 198 12.38 3.59 5.97
CA TRP A 198 13.58 2.85 6.33
C TRP A 198 13.27 1.49 6.96
N MET A 199 12.27 1.40 7.84
CA MET A 199 11.82 0.15 8.46
C MET A 199 11.33 -0.87 7.42
N LEU A 200 10.74 -0.40 6.32
CA LEU A 200 10.29 -1.21 5.19
C LEU A 200 11.40 -1.51 4.15
N SER A 201 12.67 -1.27 4.50
CA SER A 201 13.87 -1.47 3.66
C SER A 201 13.97 -0.58 2.41
N ALA A 202 13.31 0.58 2.39
CA ALA A 202 13.55 1.57 1.35
C ALA A 202 14.96 2.17 1.48
N SER A 203 15.58 2.52 0.35
CA SER A 203 16.94 3.03 0.28
C SER A 203 16.97 4.57 0.25
N ARG A 204 17.51 5.17 1.30
CA ARG A 204 17.67 6.62 1.39
C ARG A 204 18.81 7.10 0.48
N ILE A 205 18.51 7.95 -0.49
CA ILE A 205 19.53 8.47 -1.42
C ILE A 205 20.42 9.56 -0.78
N MET A 206 19.86 10.32 0.16
CA MET A 206 20.50 11.39 0.91
C MET A 206 19.86 11.59 2.28
N THR A 207 20.61 12.15 3.23
CA THR A 207 20.10 12.42 4.58
C THR A 207 18.83 13.29 4.52
N ARG A 208 17.82 12.93 5.33
CA ARG A 208 16.63 13.76 5.55
C ARG A 208 17.05 15.19 5.88
N ALA A 209 16.37 16.15 5.30
CA ALA A 209 16.48 17.54 5.68
C ALA A 209 15.19 18.02 6.35
N GLU A 210 15.37 19.00 7.22
CA GLU A 210 14.33 19.58 8.06
C GLU A 210 14.42 21.09 7.84
N GLY A 211 13.43 21.64 7.15
CA GLY A 211 13.28 23.08 6.96
C GLY A 211 12.60 23.70 8.17
N ASP A 212 13.02 24.92 8.54
CA ASP A 212 12.50 25.64 9.69
C ASP A 212 11.86 26.97 9.28
N CYS A 213 10.57 27.15 9.58
CA CYS A 213 9.89 28.43 9.41
C CYS A 213 10.36 29.49 10.43
N ASN A 214 11.01 29.08 11.53
CA ASN A 214 11.62 30.00 12.47
C ASN A 214 12.94 30.55 11.90
N VAL A 215 12.88 31.74 11.31
CA VAL A 215 14.03 32.47 10.73
C VAL A 215 15.25 32.49 11.67
N ALA A 216 15.04 32.64 12.97
CA ALA A 216 16.13 32.75 13.94
C ALA A 216 16.89 31.43 14.19
N GLN A 217 16.25 30.29 13.97
CA GLN A 217 16.81 28.94 14.20
C GLN A 217 17.01 28.15 12.90
N SER A 218 16.50 28.66 11.77
CA SER A 218 16.75 28.13 10.44
C SER A 218 18.24 28.17 10.12
N LYS A 219 18.75 27.08 9.52
CA LYS A 219 20.18 26.94 9.19
C LYS A 219 20.63 27.94 8.13
N HIS A 220 19.72 28.29 7.23
CA HIS A 220 19.97 29.19 6.11
C HIS A 220 19.13 30.47 6.19
N GLY A 221 18.48 30.73 7.34
CA GLY A 221 17.75 31.96 7.63
C GLY A 221 16.29 31.98 7.17
N SER A 222 15.84 31.02 6.36
CA SER A 222 14.41 30.81 6.09
C SER A 222 14.15 29.38 5.62
N ILE A 223 12.89 28.98 5.65
CA ILE A 223 12.49 27.66 5.15
C ILE A 223 12.74 27.51 3.64
N GLU A 224 12.59 28.60 2.87
CA GLU A 224 12.90 28.65 1.45
C GLU A 224 14.41 28.50 1.21
N ALA A 225 15.25 29.16 2.00
CA ALA A 225 16.69 29.04 1.90
C ALA A 225 17.18 27.63 2.31
N ASP A 226 16.59 27.05 3.34
CA ASP A 226 16.84 25.66 3.75
C ASP A 226 16.45 24.68 2.63
N PHE A 227 15.31 24.93 1.99
CA PHE A 227 14.85 24.15 0.86
C PHE A 227 15.77 24.28 -0.35
N GLU A 228 16.19 25.48 -0.74
CA GLU A 228 17.10 25.68 -1.88
C GLU A 228 18.47 25.04 -1.63
N ALA A 229 19.01 25.13 -0.41
CA ALA A 229 20.24 24.45 -0.04
C ALA A 229 20.11 22.92 -0.12
N TRP A 230 18.96 22.37 0.28
CA TRP A 230 18.66 20.95 0.14
C TRP A 230 18.45 20.53 -1.31
N LYS A 231 17.71 21.32 -2.10
CA LYS A 231 17.44 21.11 -3.52
C LYS A 231 18.72 21.08 -4.34
N ALA A 232 19.65 22.01 -4.10
CA ALA A 232 20.96 22.01 -4.75
C ALA A 232 21.74 20.70 -4.50
N LYS A 233 21.76 20.24 -3.23
CA LYS A 233 22.37 18.95 -2.87
C LYS A 233 21.65 17.78 -3.52
N PHE A 234 20.31 17.83 -3.62
CA PHE A 234 19.49 16.80 -4.23
C PHE A 234 19.77 16.66 -5.72
N LEU A 235 19.80 17.78 -6.45
CA LEU A 235 20.09 17.80 -7.88
C LEU A 235 21.50 17.28 -8.18
N SER A 236 22.51 17.68 -7.40
CA SER A 236 23.87 17.14 -7.52
C SER A 236 23.89 15.63 -7.29
N ARG A 237 23.18 15.14 -6.26
CA ARG A 237 23.08 13.70 -5.97
C ARG A 237 22.33 12.94 -7.06
N LEU A 238 21.27 13.53 -7.63
CA LEU A 238 20.47 12.96 -8.70
C LEU A 238 21.32 12.79 -9.97
N GLN A 239 22.10 13.82 -10.35
CA GLN A 239 23.05 13.75 -11.46
C GLN A 239 24.09 12.64 -11.28
N ALA A 240 24.66 12.50 -10.08
CA ALA A 240 25.57 11.40 -9.76
C ALA A 240 24.90 10.02 -9.91
N LEU A 241 23.65 9.89 -9.46
CA LEU A 241 22.87 8.65 -9.62
C LEU A 241 22.56 8.34 -11.09
N CYS A 242 22.27 9.35 -11.91
CA CYS A 242 22.09 9.19 -13.35
C CYS A 242 23.37 8.69 -14.05
N ARG A 243 24.55 9.00 -13.51
CA ARG A 243 25.86 8.50 -13.96
C ARG A 243 26.21 7.10 -13.41
N GLY A 244 25.36 6.53 -12.56
CA GLY A 244 25.59 5.22 -11.95
C GLY A 244 26.50 5.26 -10.71
N GLU A 245 26.80 6.45 -10.17
CA GLU A 245 27.71 6.60 -9.03
C GLU A 245 27.05 6.13 -7.72
N LYS A 246 27.55 5.01 -7.20
CA LYS A 246 27.16 4.50 -5.88
C LYS A 246 27.76 5.38 -4.80
N LYS A 247 27.04 5.53 -3.69
CA LYS A 247 27.52 6.29 -2.53
C LYS A 247 28.83 5.64 -2.03
N PRO A 248 29.94 6.37 -1.87
CA PRO A 248 31.13 5.80 -1.26
C PRO A 248 30.80 5.39 0.17
N CYS A 249 31.17 4.17 0.55
CA CYS A 249 31.07 3.74 1.95
C CYS A 249 31.94 4.70 2.78
N SER A 250 31.37 5.29 3.84
CA SER A 250 32.08 6.26 4.68
C SER A 250 33.21 5.65 5.51
N GLY A 251 33.49 4.34 5.37
CA GLY A 251 34.55 3.62 6.07
C GLY A 251 34.32 3.48 7.58
N LYS A 252 33.31 4.14 8.15
CA LYS A 252 32.99 4.15 9.59
C LYS A 252 32.07 3.01 10.02
N CYS A 253 32.06 1.90 9.27
CA CYS A 253 31.33 0.70 9.68
C CYS A 253 32.11 0.01 10.81
N LYS A 254 31.69 0.21 12.06
CA LYS A 254 32.14 -0.63 13.18
C LYS A 254 31.62 -2.05 12.92
N LYS A 255 32.56 -3.00 12.82
CA LYS A 255 32.42 -4.43 12.43
C LYS A 255 32.41 -4.67 10.91
N GLY A 256 33.59 -4.98 10.38
CA GLY A 256 33.90 -5.23 8.98
C GLY A 256 33.24 -6.47 8.37
N LYS A 257 32.00 -6.33 7.90
CA LYS A 257 31.41 -7.24 6.90
C LYS A 257 30.78 -6.46 5.74
N CYS A 258 31.54 -5.56 5.12
CA CYS A 258 31.21 -5.08 3.78
C CYS A 258 31.80 -6.07 2.75
N LYS A 259 31.09 -7.15 2.44
CA LYS A 259 31.46 -8.00 1.29
C LYS A 259 31.09 -7.29 -0.01
N SER A 260 31.98 -6.42 -0.51
CA SER A 260 32.06 -6.13 -1.95
C SER A 260 33.27 -6.87 -2.49
N SER A 261 33.11 -8.15 -2.82
CA SER A 261 34.15 -8.89 -3.55
C SER A 261 33.87 -8.77 -5.05
N ARG A 262 34.78 -8.09 -5.76
CA ARG A 262 35.04 -8.34 -7.18
C ARG A 262 36.56 -8.34 -7.40
N LYS A 263 37.21 -9.50 -7.31
CA LYS A 263 38.23 -9.93 -8.29
C LYS A 263 38.62 -11.40 -8.15
N GLN A 264 38.92 -11.99 -9.31
CA GLN A 264 39.16 -13.39 -9.64
C GLN A 264 40.47 -13.98 -9.10
N SER A 265 40.40 -15.28 -8.82
CA SER A 265 41.38 -16.38 -9.02
C SER A 265 42.84 -16.22 -8.58
N LYS A 266 43.27 -17.07 -7.63
CA LYS A 266 44.19 -18.20 -7.88
C LYS A 266 44.22 -19.18 -6.69
N ASP A 267 44.61 -20.41 -7.02
CA ASP A 267 44.40 -21.71 -6.36
C ASP A 267 45.11 -22.01 -5.02
N ASN A 268 44.53 -23.05 -4.38
CA ASN A 268 45.09 -24.11 -3.51
C ASN A 268 45.65 -23.78 -2.12
N SER A 269 45.00 -24.24 -1.06
CA SER A 269 45.09 -25.64 -0.56
C SER A 269 44.40 -25.80 0.81
N ASP A 270 44.11 -27.06 1.13
CA ASP A 270 43.21 -27.60 2.16
C ASP A 270 43.57 -27.29 3.62
N HIS A 271 42.53 -27.14 4.47
CA HIS A 271 42.36 -28.01 5.64
C HIS A 271 40.99 -27.82 6.32
N GLU A 272 40.26 -28.94 6.46
CA GLU A 272 39.07 -29.10 7.30
C GLU A 272 39.41 -29.10 8.81
N ARG A 273 38.46 -28.59 9.61
CA ARG A 273 38.02 -28.98 10.98
C ARG A 273 37.24 -27.77 11.53
N GLY A 274 36.02 -27.85 12.03
CA GLY A 274 35.46 -28.79 13.00
C GLY A 274 34.74 -27.90 14.03
N ALA A 275 33.49 -28.23 14.34
CA ALA A 275 32.56 -27.43 15.14
C ALA A 275 33.03 -27.15 16.58
N SER A 276 32.54 -26.05 17.17
CA SER A 276 31.95 -26.03 18.52
C SER A 276 31.34 -24.65 18.85
N GLU A 277 30.07 -24.67 19.26
CA GLU A 277 29.48 -23.67 20.17
C GLU A 277 30.30 -23.56 21.46
N TYR A 278 30.22 -22.43 22.16
CA TYR A 278 29.98 -22.27 23.60
C TYR A 278 30.15 -20.77 23.96
N GLU A 279 29.13 -20.25 24.66
CA GLU A 279 29.09 -18.96 25.35
C GLU A 279 30.23 -18.87 26.39
N ASN A 280 30.74 -17.67 26.70
CA ASN A 280 30.19 -16.84 27.78
C ASN A 280 31.05 -15.59 28.10
N THR A 281 30.31 -14.53 28.47
CA THR A 281 30.56 -13.45 29.46
C THR A 281 31.73 -12.46 29.44
N GLU A 282 31.32 -11.25 29.85
CA GLU A 282 32.07 -10.18 30.56
C GLU A 282 32.95 -9.24 29.70
N ALA A 283 32.89 -7.91 29.80
CA ALA A 283 32.24 -7.03 30.77
C ALA A 283 31.88 -5.68 30.10
N GLU A 284 30.72 -5.13 30.47
CA GLU A 284 30.45 -3.69 30.40
C GLU A 284 30.99 -3.02 31.66
N GLU A 285 31.69 -1.90 31.50
CA GLU A 285 31.81 -0.83 32.51
C GLU A 285 31.05 0.37 31.90
N LEU A 286 29.79 0.67 32.27
CA LEU A 286 29.26 1.30 33.51
C LEU A 286 29.97 2.60 33.93
N PHE A 287 29.28 3.74 33.76
CA PHE A 287 28.70 4.57 34.85
C PHE A 287 27.89 5.74 34.21
N GLU A 288 26.56 5.85 34.34
CA GLU A 288 25.74 6.28 35.51
C GLU A 288 25.81 7.81 35.77
N THR A 289 24.80 8.54 36.26
CA THR A 289 23.42 8.30 36.70
C THR A 289 22.81 9.67 37.09
N SER A 290 21.48 9.83 37.02
CA SER A 290 20.71 10.31 38.20
C SER A 290 19.23 10.02 37.98
N SER A 291 18.75 9.05 38.75
CA SER A 291 17.36 8.62 38.92
C SER A 291 16.61 9.43 39.96
N GLU A 292 15.28 9.38 39.87
CA GLU A 292 14.34 8.96 40.94
C GLU A 292 12.97 8.72 40.24
N GLU A 293 12.57 7.47 39.91
CA GLU A 293 11.93 6.39 40.72
C GLU A 293 10.51 6.77 41.22
N GLU A 294 9.39 6.05 41.04
CA GLU A 294 9.09 4.61 40.89
C GLU A 294 7.71 4.39 40.23
N ALA A 295 7.53 3.24 39.55
CA ALA A 295 6.48 2.22 39.80
C ALA A 295 6.11 1.38 38.55
N ASP A 296 6.33 0.08 38.68
CA ASP A 296 6.15 -1.02 37.73
C ASP A 296 4.74 -1.22 37.14
N ALA A 297 4.69 -1.71 35.90
CA ALA A 297 4.01 -2.97 35.53
C ALA A 297 4.06 -3.19 34.00
N GLU A 298 4.51 -4.37 33.59
CA GLU A 298 4.44 -4.88 32.22
C GLU A 298 2.99 -4.97 31.73
N GLU A 299 2.73 -4.66 30.45
CA GLU A 299 1.49 -5.13 29.82
C GLU A 299 1.65 -5.49 28.34
N ALA A 300 0.95 -6.56 28.00
CA ALA A 300 1.08 -7.37 26.81
C ALA A 300 0.36 -6.79 25.58
N GLY A 301 0.99 -7.04 24.41
CA GLY A 301 0.37 -7.41 23.13
C GLY A 301 -1.04 -6.91 22.83
N GLY A 302 -1.14 -5.76 22.16
CA GLY A 302 -2.39 -5.27 21.57
C GLY A 302 -2.59 -5.75 20.13
N THR A 303 -3.39 -6.81 19.96
CA THR A 303 -4.06 -7.15 18.69
C THR A 303 -5.06 -6.05 18.32
N ASN A 304 -5.12 -5.54 17.08
CA ASN A 304 -6.32 -4.83 16.60
C ASN A 304 -6.44 -4.77 15.06
N GLY A 305 -7.54 -5.32 14.55
CA GLY A 305 -7.99 -5.23 13.16
C GLY A 305 -8.77 -3.93 12.90
N VAL A 306 -8.72 -3.47 11.67
CA VAL A 306 -9.29 -2.19 11.22
C VAL A 306 -10.83 -2.26 11.21
N VAL A 307 -11.45 -1.38 12.01
CA VAL A 307 -12.88 -1.04 12.04
C VAL A 307 -13.10 0.31 11.33
N ASP A 308 -14.23 0.44 10.65
CA ASP A 308 -14.66 1.56 9.81
C ASP A 308 -14.92 2.86 10.60
N VAL A 309 -14.62 4.02 10.03
CA VAL A 309 -14.44 5.31 10.75
C VAL A 309 -15.75 6.09 11.02
N GLU A 310 -16.90 5.64 10.50
CA GLU A 310 -18.18 6.36 10.69
C GLU A 310 -18.97 5.94 11.96
N ASP A 311 -18.56 4.87 12.67
CA ASP A 311 -19.20 4.39 13.92
C ASP A 311 -18.54 4.94 15.22
N LEU A 312 -17.53 5.80 15.11
CA LEU A 312 -16.76 6.30 16.26
C LEU A 312 -17.42 7.44 17.06
N GLY A 313 -18.43 8.10 16.50
CA GLY A 313 -19.07 9.27 17.13
C GLY A 313 -19.78 8.95 18.46
N ASN A 314 -20.32 7.73 18.62
CA ASN A 314 -21.03 7.32 19.83
C ASN A 314 -20.13 6.62 20.86
N ILE A 315 -18.90 6.24 20.52
CA ILE A 315 -18.01 5.46 21.39
C ILE A 315 -17.15 6.39 22.28
N MET A 316 -16.87 7.61 21.81
CA MET A 316 -16.04 8.59 22.51
C MET A 316 -16.73 9.17 23.77
N SER A 317 -18.07 9.20 23.79
CA SER A 317 -18.85 9.64 24.95
C SER A 317 -18.80 8.63 26.12
N TYR A 318 -18.71 7.33 25.82
CA TYR A 318 -18.55 6.28 26.82
C TYR A 318 -17.12 6.19 27.37
N MET A 319 -16.09 6.40 26.53
CA MET A 319 -14.68 6.38 26.96
C MET A 319 -14.33 7.48 27.96
N LYS A 320 -14.94 8.67 27.84
CA LYS A 320 -14.71 9.77 28.80
C LYS A 320 -15.25 9.45 30.20
N LYS A 321 -16.19 8.50 30.32
CA LYS A 321 -16.74 7.98 31.58
C LYS A 321 -15.97 6.76 32.13
N ALA A 322 -15.06 6.20 31.34
CA ALA A 322 -14.29 4.99 31.66
C ALA A 322 -12.90 5.26 32.28
N LYS A 323 -12.56 6.52 32.59
CA LYS A 323 -11.30 6.88 33.28
C LYS A 323 -11.42 6.91 34.81
N SER A 324 -12.60 6.62 35.37
CA SER A 324 -12.81 6.46 36.81
C SER A 324 -13.43 5.10 37.11
N GLY A 325 -12.64 4.13 37.58
CA GLY A 325 -13.15 2.92 38.22
C GLY A 325 -12.54 1.61 37.70
N ILE A 326 -11.32 1.30 38.12
CA ILE A 326 -10.63 0.01 37.93
C ILE A 326 -11.32 -1.17 38.69
N ALA A 327 -12.45 -0.95 39.37
CA ALA A 327 -13.20 -1.99 40.08
C ALA A 327 -14.33 -2.66 39.27
N VAL A 328 -14.50 -2.35 37.98
CA VAL A 328 -15.70 -2.77 37.19
C VAL A 328 -15.43 -3.96 36.26
N GLN A 329 -14.19 -4.47 36.16
CA GLN A 329 -13.83 -5.57 35.26
C GLN A 329 -14.53 -6.92 35.57
N ARG A 330 -15.06 -7.12 36.78
CA ARG A 330 -15.83 -8.34 37.12
C ARG A 330 -17.34 -8.23 36.84
N LYS A 331 -17.89 -7.02 36.68
CA LYS A 331 -19.35 -6.81 36.54
C LYS A 331 -19.83 -6.67 35.09
N THR A 332 -18.96 -6.29 34.15
CA THR A 332 -19.32 -6.19 32.74
C THR A 332 -19.41 -7.54 32.04
N ASN A 333 -18.62 -8.53 32.49
CA ASN A 333 -18.71 -9.91 31.99
C ASN A 333 -20.07 -10.53 32.34
N ASP A 334 -20.57 -10.26 33.55
CA ASP A 334 -21.93 -10.65 33.96
C ASP A 334 -23.00 -9.94 33.12
N TYR A 335 -22.84 -8.65 32.79
CA TYR A 335 -23.85 -7.90 32.05
C TYR A 335 -23.95 -8.30 30.57
N PHE A 336 -22.84 -8.64 29.90
CA PHE A 336 -22.87 -9.07 28.49
C PHE A 336 -23.39 -10.52 28.34
N VAL A 337 -23.06 -11.39 29.30
CA VAL A 337 -23.66 -12.73 29.43
C VAL A 337 -25.17 -12.62 29.74
N TYR A 338 -25.59 -11.60 30.49
CA TYR A 338 -27.01 -11.34 30.81
C TYR A 338 -27.83 -10.78 29.62
N VAL A 339 -27.22 -9.99 28.73
CA VAL A 339 -27.91 -9.46 27.54
C VAL A 339 -28.14 -10.57 26.50
N LEU A 340 -27.23 -11.54 26.38
CA LEU A 340 -27.41 -12.72 25.54
C LEU A 340 -28.43 -13.73 26.08
N SER A 341 -28.79 -13.65 27.36
CA SER A 341 -29.78 -14.55 27.99
C SER A 341 -31.23 -14.07 27.91
N HIS A 342 -31.49 -12.85 27.42
CA HIS A 342 -32.84 -12.27 27.37
C HIS A 342 -33.38 -11.96 25.96
N GLN A 343 -32.81 -12.57 24.91
CA GLN A 343 -33.54 -12.74 23.65
C GLN A 343 -34.10 -14.16 23.61
N ASP A 344 -35.40 -14.23 23.88
CA ASP A 344 -36.19 -15.45 24.01
C ASP A 344 -35.96 -16.44 22.87
N GLY A 345 -35.68 -17.69 23.26
CA GLY A 345 -35.58 -18.81 22.33
C GLY A 345 -34.86 -20.07 22.79
N GLY A 346 -34.57 -20.27 24.09
CA GLY A 346 -34.38 -21.58 24.72
C GLY A 346 -33.21 -22.48 24.26
N GLY A 347 -32.13 -22.50 25.06
CA GLY A 347 -31.32 -23.70 25.29
C GLY A 347 -29.96 -23.77 24.59
N ILE A 348 -28.90 -23.87 25.41
CA ILE A 348 -27.53 -24.31 25.04
C ILE A 348 -26.68 -23.30 24.24
N LEU A 349 -26.75 -22.00 24.53
CA LEU A 349 -25.80 -21.02 23.96
C LEU A 349 -24.70 -20.56 24.95
N SER A 350 -24.68 -21.12 26.17
CA SER A 350 -23.78 -20.66 27.23
C SER A 350 -22.44 -21.42 27.30
N SER A 351 -22.33 -22.61 26.70
CA SER A 351 -21.07 -23.34 26.70
C SER A 351 -20.32 -23.09 25.38
N LEU A 352 -19.21 -22.36 25.46
CA LEU A 352 -18.15 -22.20 24.45
C LEU A 352 -18.13 -20.88 23.65
N VAL A 353 -18.54 -19.73 24.21
CA VAL A 353 -17.98 -18.46 23.73
C VAL A 353 -16.58 -18.31 24.34
N THR A 354 -15.58 -18.86 23.66
CA THR A 354 -14.16 -18.69 24.03
C THR A 354 -13.67 -17.30 23.59
N ASP A 355 -12.63 -16.77 24.24
CA ASP A 355 -11.99 -15.49 23.89
C ASP A 355 -11.61 -15.41 22.39
N ALA A 356 -11.35 -16.56 21.76
CA ALA A 356 -11.07 -16.69 20.34
C ALA A 356 -12.27 -16.36 19.43
N LEU A 357 -13.52 -16.65 19.84
CA LEU A 357 -14.73 -16.33 19.07
C LEU A 357 -15.04 -14.82 19.12
N ILE A 358 -14.71 -14.17 20.23
CA ILE A 358 -14.82 -12.71 20.38
C ILE A 358 -13.90 -12.00 19.37
N TYR A 359 -12.67 -12.49 19.19
CA TYR A 359 -11.74 -11.95 18.20
C TYR A 359 -12.27 -12.01 16.75
N PHE A 360 -12.98 -13.08 16.37
CA PHE A 360 -13.57 -13.19 15.02
C PHE A 360 -14.70 -12.21 14.79
N LEU A 361 -15.51 -11.93 15.82
CA LEU A 361 -16.53 -10.88 15.77
C LEU A 361 -15.90 -9.51 15.53
N PHE A 362 -14.79 -9.20 16.21
CA PHE A 362 -14.00 -7.98 15.98
C PHE A 362 -13.39 -7.92 14.56
N SER A 363 -13.10 -9.07 13.95
CA SER A 363 -12.57 -9.16 12.58
C SER A 363 -13.63 -9.03 11.47
N GLY A 364 -14.88 -8.74 11.85
CA GLY A 364 -16.00 -8.51 10.93
C GLY A 364 -16.73 -9.77 10.47
N TYR A 365 -16.51 -10.92 11.12
CA TYR A 365 -17.31 -12.13 10.87
C TYR A 365 -18.62 -12.06 11.67
N LYS A 366 -19.71 -12.56 11.08
CA LYS A 366 -20.93 -12.92 11.79
C LYS A 366 -20.88 -14.43 12.06
N LEU A 367 -21.02 -14.79 13.34
CA LEU A 367 -21.04 -16.18 13.77
C LEU A 367 -22.30 -16.89 13.28
N ILE A 368 -22.12 -18.13 12.87
CA ILE A 368 -23.16 -19.04 12.41
C ILE A 368 -23.03 -20.31 13.24
N GLY A 369 -24.10 -20.65 13.96
CA GLY A 369 -24.05 -21.70 14.98
C GLY A 369 -22.89 -21.51 15.96
N SER A 370 -22.16 -22.60 16.21
CA SER A 370 -21.08 -22.67 17.21
C SER A 370 -19.66 -22.58 16.64
N HIS A 371 -19.49 -22.75 15.32
CA HIS A 371 -18.16 -22.89 14.71
C HIS A 371 -17.99 -22.23 13.34
N SER A 372 -19.07 -21.81 12.68
CA SER A 372 -19.01 -21.25 11.34
C SER A 372 -19.05 -19.73 11.36
N GLY A 373 -18.63 -19.10 10.27
CA GLY A 373 -18.69 -17.65 10.17
C GLY A 373 -18.81 -17.17 8.72
N VAL A 374 -19.49 -16.05 8.54
CA VAL A 374 -19.62 -15.35 7.26
C VAL A 374 -19.19 -13.90 7.37
N LYS A 375 -18.59 -13.38 6.31
CA LYS A 375 -18.09 -12.02 6.20
C LYS A 375 -18.35 -11.46 4.80
N LEU A 376 -18.48 -10.14 4.70
CA LEU A 376 -18.51 -9.44 3.42
C LEU A 376 -17.14 -9.46 2.73
N CYS A 377 -17.16 -9.65 1.40
CA CYS A 377 -15.96 -9.47 0.59
C CYS A 377 -15.35 -8.08 0.80
N ARG A 378 -14.02 -8.02 0.93
CA ARG A 378 -13.25 -6.76 1.09
C ARG A 378 -13.63 -5.70 0.04
N TRP A 379 -13.93 -6.12 -1.19
CA TRP A 379 -14.22 -5.25 -2.32
C TRP A 379 -15.69 -4.83 -2.43
N THR A 380 -16.59 -5.39 -1.62
CA THR A 380 -18.03 -5.09 -1.69
C THR A 380 -18.32 -3.61 -1.51
N LYS A 381 -17.72 -2.98 -0.49
CA LYS A 381 -17.94 -1.56 -0.19
C LYS A 381 -17.40 -0.65 -1.31
N SER A 382 -16.21 -0.96 -1.84
CA SER A 382 -15.58 -0.20 -2.93
C SER A 382 -16.45 -0.24 -4.20
N MET A 383 -16.91 -1.44 -4.54
CA MET A 383 -17.71 -1.65 -5.74
C MET A 383 -19.10 -1.03 -5.64
N LEU A 384 -19.77 -1.11 -4.48
CA LEU A 384 -21.05 -0.44 -4.23
C LEU A 384 -20.94 1.10 -4.33
N ARG A 385 -19.76 1.66 -4.08
CA ARG A 385 -19.46 3.11 -4.21
C ARG A 385 -19.01 3.52 -5.61
N GLY A 386 -18.99 2.60 -6.58
CA GLY A 386 -18.55 2.89 -7.96
C GLY A 386 -17.03 3.05 -8.12
N ARG A 387 -16.22 2.65 -7.13
CA ARG A 387 -14.75 2.76 -7.17
C ARG A 387 -14.05 1.55 -7.81
N GLY A 388 -14.81 0.66 -8.43
CA GLY A 388 -14.30 -0.56 -9.08
C GLY A 388 -14.40 -1.82 -8.22
N GLY A 389 -14.22 -2.97 -8.87
CA GLY A 389 -14.30 -4.31 -8.25
C GLY A 389 -12.96 -5.04 -8.26
N CYS A 390 -12.91 -6.19 -7.58
CA CYS A 390 -11.72 -7.04 -7.56
C CYS A 390 -11.43 -7.69 -8.93
N TYR A 391 -10.34 -8.45 -9.02
CA TYR A 391 -10.02 -9.24 -10.21
C TYR A 391 -11.19 -10.11 -10.69
N LYS A 392 -12.01 -10.68 -9.79
CA LYS A 392 -13.16 -11.50 -10.18
C LYS A 392 -14.22 -10.70 -10.94
N HIS A 393 -14.37 -9.42 -10.62
CA HIS A 393 -15.25 -8.53 -11.37
C HIS A 393 -14.65 -8.26 -12.75
N THR A 394 -13.37 -7.89 -12.82
CA THR A 394 -12.69 -7.55 -14.08
C THR A 394 -12.64 -8.73 -15.06
N PHE A 395 -12.32 -9.94 -14.58
CA PHE A 395 -12.13 -11.10 -15.46
C PHE A 395 -13.42 -11.91 -15.69
N TYR A 396 -14.34 -11.96 -14.72
CA TYR A 396 -15.52 -12.83 -14.79
C TYR A 396 -16.86 -12.08 -14.70
N GLY A 397 -16.85 -10.74 -14.57
CA GLY A 397 -18.08 -9.95 -14.43
C GLY A 397 -18.83 -10.18 -13.11
N ILE A 398 -18.21 -10.83 -12.12
CA ILE A 398 -18.85 -11.14 -10.84
C ILE A 398 -18.86 -9.90 -9.96
N GLU A 399 -20.05 -9.43 -9.61
CA GLU A 399 -20.20 -8.28 -8.71
C GLU A 399 -19.86 -8.65 -7.26
N SER A 400 -19.12 -7.78 -6.58
CA SER A 400 -18.56 -8.08 -5.25
C SER A 400 -19.64 -8.33 -4.19
N HIS A 401 -20.81 -7.70 -4.29
CA HIS A 401 -21.94 -7.97 -3.39
C HIS A 401 -22.53 -9.39 -3.55
N ARG A 402 -22.26 -10.07 -4.67
CA ARG A 402 -22.63 -11.47 -4.91
C ARG A 402 -21.60 -12.45 -4.37
N CYS A 403 -20.41 -11.98 -4.00
CA CYS A 403 -19.37 -12.80 -3.37
C CYS A 403 -19.58 -12.86 -1.85
N MET A 404 -19.57 -14.08 -1.30
CA MET A 404 -19.68 -14.34 0.13
C MET A 404 -18.38 -14.99 0.64
N GLU A 405 -17.75 -14.42 1.66
CA GLU A 405 -16.61 -15.04 2.35
C GLU A 405 -17.15 -15.84 3.53
N ALA A 406 -17.25 -17.16 3.38
CA ALA A 406 -17.77 -18.04 4.42
C ALA A 406 -16.73 -19.11 4.79
N THR A 407 -16.69 -19.46 6.07
CA THR A 407 -15.89 -20.58 6.58
C THR A 407 -16.76 -21.52 7.41
N PRO A 408 -16.76 -22.83 7.11
CA PRO A 408 -17.50 -23.82 7.89
C PRO A 408 -16.79 -24.18 9.20
N SER A 409 -15.59 -23.64 9.44
CA SER A 409 -14.88 -23.80 10.69
C SER A 409 -13.95 -22.61 10.92
N LEU A 410 -14.20 -21.86 11.99
CA LEU A 410 -13.31 -20.81 12.49
C LEU A 410 -12.10 -21.40 13.22
N ALA A 411 -12.24 -22.64 13.69
CA ALA A 411 -11.16 -23.40 14.28
C ALA A 411 -10.20 -23.98 13.22
N CYS A 412 -8.94 -24.09 13.62
CA CYS A 412 -7.88 -24.68 12.82
C CYS A 412 -7.61 -26.10 13.31
N ALA A 413 -7.80 -27.10 12.45
CA ALA A 413 -7.47 -28.50 12.79
C ALA A 413 -5.95 -28.76 12.74
N ASN A 414 -5.24 -28.02 11.89
CA ASN A 414 -3.82 -28.24 11.62
C ASN A 414 -3.12 -26.90 11.50
N LYS A 415 -2.22 -26.58 12.43
CA LYS A 415 -1.38 -25.36 12.42
C LYS A 415 -0.29 -25.48 11.35
N CYS A 416 -0.71 -25.52 10.08
CA CYS A 416 0.18 -25.77 8.96
C CYS A 416 1.29 -24.71 8.89
N VAL A 417 2.52 -25.15 8.62
CA VAL A 417 3.70 -24.27 8.45
C VAL A 417 3.46 -23.27 7.31
N PHE A 418 2.75 -23.69 6.26
CA PHE A 418 2.32 -22.85 5.14
C PHE A 418 0.80 -22.73 5.13
N CYS A 419 0.24 -22.00 6.09
CA CYS A 419 -1.20 -21.71 6.13
C CYS A 419 -1.48 -20.29 5.65
N TRP A 420 -2.54 -20.11 4.84
CA TRP A 420 -3.06 -18.77 4.56
C TRP A 420 -3.82 -18.17 5.76
N ARG A 421 -4.23 -19.01 6.74
CA ARG A 421 -4.95 -18.57 7.94
C ARG A 421 -3.94 -18.15 9.00
N HIS A 422 -4.25 -17.07 9.71
CA HIS A 422 -3.38 -16.51 10.73
C HIS A 422 -3.18 -17.48 11.91
N HIS A 423 -2.02 -17.44 12.55
CA HIS A 423 -1.61 -18.35 13.63
C HIS A 423 -2.32 -18.07 14.97
N THR A 424 -3.17 -17.04 15.04
CA THR A 424 -4.02 -16.69 16.19
C THR A 424 -5.36 -17.42 16.20
N ASN A 425 -5.69 -18.16 15.13
CA ASN A 425 -6.93 -18.93 15.10
C ASN A 425 -6.87 -20.07 16.13
N PRO A 426 -7.99 -20.39 16.81
CA PRO A 426 -8.03 -21.43 17.82
C PRO A 426 -7.69 -22.77 17.15
N VAL A 427 -6.62 -23.42 17.64
CA VAL A 427 -6.18 -24.72 17.14
C VAL A 427 -6.71 -25.80 18.07
N GLY A 428 -7.32 -26.83 17.49
CA GLY A 428 -7.76 -28.02 18.22
C GLY A 428 -7.41 -29.27 17.44
N THR A 429 -6.71 -30.20 18.07
CA THR A 429 -6.47 -31.54 17.51
C THR A 429 -7.72 -32.42 17.55
N GLU A 430 -8.72 -32.03 18.35
CA GLU A 430 -10.01 -32.70 18.48
C GLU A 430 -11.15 -31.70 18.31
N TRP A 431 -12.24 -32.15 17.70
CA TRP A 431 -13.43 -31.34 17.48
C TRP A 431 -14.20 -31.16 18.79
N ARG A 432 -14.23 -29.93 19.32
CA ARG A 432 -14.86 -29.59 20.61
C ARG A 432 -16.17 -28.80 20.46
N TRP A 433 -16.54 -28.46 19.23
CA TRP A 433 -17.73 -27.66 18.94
C TRP A 433 -18.95 -28.54 18.69
N LYS A 434 -20.14 -27.97 18.83
CA LYS A 434 -21.37 -28.66 18.44
C LYS A 434 -21.35 -28.83 16.92
N MET A 435 -21.61 -30.03 16.42
CA MET A 435 -21.71 -30.23 14.97
C MET A 435 -23.05 -29.69 14.49
N ASP A 436 -23.04 -28.48 13.94
CA ASP A 436 -24.24 -27.83 13.43
C ASP A 436 -24.63 -28.41 12.06
N GLN A 437 -25.94 -28.48 11.77
CA GLN A 437 -26.43 -29.08 10.52
C GLN A 437 -26.00 -28.24 9.30
N PRO A 438 -25.51 -28.85 8.21
CA PRO A 438 -25.04 -28.12 7.02
C PRO A 438 -26.08 -27.16 6.43
N GLU A 439 -27.36 -27.56 6.44
CA GLU A 439 -28.46 -26.77 5.91
C GLU A 439 -28.66 -25.49 6.72
N VAL A 440 -28.54 -25.58 8.05
CA VAL A 440 -28.64 -24.42 8.96
C VAL A 440 -27.47 -23.47 8.71
N ILE A 441 -26.25 -24.00 8.58
CA ILE A 441 -25.06 -23.18 8.30
C ILE A 441 -25.23 -22.41 7.00
N LEU A 442 -25.72 -23.05 5.94
CA LEU A 442 -25.92 -22.41 4.64
C LEU A 442 -27.02 -21.34 4.69
N GLN A 443 -28.17 -21.65 5.32
CA GLN A 443 -29.28 -20.72 5.43
C GLN A 443 -28.88 -19.46 6.21
N GLU A 444 -28.27 -19.64 7.38
CA GLU A 444 -27.79 -18.54 8.22
C GLU A 444 -26.67 -17.75 7.52
N ALA A 445 -25.77 -18.39 6.77
CA ALA A 445 -24.75 -17.69 5.99
C ALA A 445 -25.36 -16.74 4.97
N ILE A 446 -26.34 -17.22 4.21
CA ILE A 446 -27.03 -16.42 3.19
C ILE A 446 -27.81 -15.28 3.84
N GLU A 447 -28.52 -15.55 4.93
CA GLU A 447 -29.30 -14.53 5.64
C GLU A 447 -28.40 -13.44 6.22
N ASN A 448 -27.35 -13.81 6.94
CA ASN A 448 -26.39 -12.87 7.50
C ASN A 448 -25.67 -12.07 6.41
N HIS A 449 -25.26 -12.70 5.30
CA HIS A 449 -24.65 -12.01 4.17
C HIS A 449 -25.59 -10.97 3.56
N ARG A 450 -26.85 -11.33 3.31
CA ARG A 450 -27.88 -10.40 2.80
C ARG A 450 -28.14 -9.26 3.77
N ASN A 451 -28.23 -9.54 5.07
CA ASN A 451 -28.45 -8.52 6.09
C ASN A 451 -27.28 -7.54 6.17
N MET A 452 -26.03 -8.02 6.08
CA MET A 452 -24.86 -7.14 6.00
C MET A 452 -24.86 -6.27 4.74
N ILE A 453 -25.25 -6.80 3.58
CA ILE A 453 -25.35 -5.98 2.35
C ILE A 453 -26.43 -4.90 2.48
N LYS A 454 -27.60 -5.24 3.04
CA LYS A 454 -28.72 -4.30 3.22
C LYS A 454 -28.34 -3.09 4.07
N GLN A 455 -27.37 -3.22 4.97
CA GLN A 455 -26.86 -2.09 5.78
C GLN A 455 -26.20 -1.00 4.93
N PHE A 456 -25.74 -1.33 3.71
CA PHE A 456 -25.17 -0.36 2.77
C PHE A 456 -26.21 0.29 1.85
N LYS A 457 -27.51 0.08 2.12
CA LYS A 457 -28.59 0.74 1.38
C LYS A 457 -28.69 2.20 1.85
N GLY A 458 -28.08 3.11 1.08
CA GLY A 458 -28.17 4.56 1.22
C GLY A 458 -28.91 5.18 0.06
#